data_AF-A0A8T4CQX7-F1
#
_entry.id   AF-A0A8T4CQX7-F1
#
_cell.length_a   1.000
_cell.length_b   1.000
_cell.length_c   1.000
_cell.angle_alpha   90.00
_cell.angle_beta   90.00
_cell.angle_gamma   90.00
#
_symmetry.space_group_name_H-M   'P 1'
#
loop_
_entity.id
_entity.type
_entity.pdbx_description
1 polymer ?
#
loop_
_entity_poly.entity_id
_entity_poly.type
_entity_poly.pdbx_seq_one_letter_code
_entity_poly.pdbx_strand_id
1 'polypeptide(L)'
;MRNDIAYRVKAIISSEVDENRRSKALEEETGIPATNWKNFWTGKQKPTIDMIEAIARRWPEYAFWLATGITDQENGHTAPQRAWTCGQLKSTKEVADTARDYFNLNILIQNSKYGFETASILQEEDCDIENPTIGKSTEEGKYFISTKKPKELDSAIAEIAFNKRQDELIKYYFSQNCLPDSSVAYKRLFNLLQLARVDEKARKLASEMLQANRKETNL
;
A
#
# COMPACT_ATOMS: atom_id res chain seq x y z
N MET A 1 -16.52 22.45 5.90
CA MET A 1 -16.10 22.25 4.50
C MET A 1 -15.55 20.83 4.38
N ARG A 2 -16.05 20.01 3.45
CA ARG A 2 -15.53 18.64 3.24
C ARG A 2 -14.24 18.73 2.43
N ASN A 3 -13.18 18.08 2.89
CA ASN A 3 -11.92 18.06 2.16
C ASN A 3 -12.03 17.16 0.92
N ASP A 4 -11.65 17.70 -0.23
CA ASP A 4 -11.61 16.93 -1.47
C ASP A 4 -10.45 15.91 -1.44
N ILE A 5 -10.54 14.86 -2.27
CA ILE A 5 -9.50 13.85 -2.42
C ILE A 5 -8.16 14.47 -2.83
N ALA A 6 -8.19 15.52 -3.66
CA ALA A 6 -6.99 16.26 -4.04
C ALA A 6 -6.27 16.87 -2.82
N TYR A 7 -7.01 17.43 -1.86
CA TYR A 7 -6.42 17.93 -0.61
C TYR A 7 -5.78 16.79 0.19
N ARG A 8 -6.46 15.65 0.30
CA ARG A 8 -5.98 14.51 1.08
C ARG A 8 -4.72 13.89 0.51
N VAL A 9 -4.65 13.72 -0.81
CA VAL A 9 -3.41 13.31 -1.50
C VAL A 9 -2.29 14.31 -1.21
N LYS A 10 -2.55 15.62 -1.31
CA LYS A 10 -1.53 16.64 -1.03
C LYS A 10 -1.04 16.59 0.42
N ALA A 11 -1.95 16.39 1.36
CA ALA A 11 -1.65 16.31 2.78
C ALA A 11 -0.75 15.11 3.12
N ILE A 12 -0.99 13.94 2.51
CA ILE A 12 -0.13 12.75 2.67
C ILE A 12 1.26 13.03 2.09
N ILE A 13 1.33 13.55 0.86
CA ILE A 13 2.64 13.82 0.24
C ILE A 13 3.43 14.84 1.07
N SER A 14 2.78 15.88 1.58
CA SER A 14 3.43 16.87 2.45
C SER A 14 3.88 16.34 3.80
N SER A 15 3.32 15.23 4.30
CA SER A 15 3.76 14.64 5.56
C SER A 15 4.90 13.64 5.38
N GLU A 16 4.91 12.90 4.28
CA GLU A 16 5.83 11.77 4.08
C GLU A 16 7.02 12.10 3.17
N VAL A 17 6.91 13.12 2.32
CA VAL A 17 7.94 13.43 1.30
C VAL A 17 8.48 14.84 1.47
N ASP A 18 9.80 14.97 1.38
CA ASP A 18 10.49 16.26 1.41
C ASP A 18 10.06 17.19 0.25
N GLU A 19 9.86 18.47 0.57
CA GLU A 19 9.34 19.46 -0.38
C GLU A 19 10.26 19.66 -1.60
N ASN A 20 11.58 19.62 -1.40
CA ASN A 20 12.58 19.96 -2.42
C ASN A 20 12.71 18.92 -3.54
N ARG A 21 12.35 17.66 -3.28
CA ARG A 21 12.48 16.54 -4.26
C ARG A 21 11.19 15.76 -4.49
N ARG A 22 10.06 16.23 -3.97
CA ARG A 22 8.73 15.60 -4.04
C ARG A 22 8.41 14.88 -5.35
N SER A 23 8.47 15.56 -6.49
CA SER A 23 8.02 14.99 -7.77
C SER A 23 8.95 13.88 -8.26
N LYS A 24 10.27 14.03 -8.05
CA LYS A 24 11.26 13.04 -8.44
C LYS A 24 11.24 11.84 -7.49
N ALA A 25 11.10 12.08 -6.19
CA ALA A 25 10.96 11.02 -5.20
C ALA A 25 9.69 10.18 -5.47
N LEU A 26 8.56 10.83 -5.76
CA LEU A 26 7.33 10.14 -6.11
C LEU A 26 7.46 9.38 -7.43
N GLU A 27 8.15 9.91 -8.43
CA GLU A 27 8.41 9.17 -9.67
C GLU A 27 9.28 7.94 -9.42
N GLU A 28 10.33 8.04 -8.62
CA GLU A 28 11.18 6.91 -8.23
C GLU A 28 10.40 5.84 -7.43
N GLU A 29 9.42 6.25 -6.61
CA GLU A 29 8.64 5.33 -5.77
C GLU A 29 7.39 4.75 -6.44
N THR A 30 6.73 5.52 -7.30
CA THR A 30 5.43 5.17 -7.90
C THR A 30 5.53 4.90 -9.39
N GLY A 31 6.65 5.24 -10.02
CA GLY A 31 6.85 5.18 -11.47
C GLY A 31 5.98 6.13 -12.30
N ILE A 32 5.11 6.90 -11.66
CA ILE A 32 4.30 7.92 -12.32
C ILE A 32 5.22 9.11 -12.63
N PRO A 33 5.25 9.60 -13.88
CA PRO A 33 6.17 10.66 -14.28
C PRO A 33 6.13 11.88 -13.37
N ALA A 34 7.31 12.46 -13.07
CA ALA A 34 7.40 13.64 -12.19
C ALA A 34 6.59 14.84 -12.73
N THR A 35 6.40 14.92 -14.04
CA THR A 35 5.55 15.91 -14.72
C THR A 35 4.09 15.80 -14.28
N ASN A 36 3.55 14.59 -14.13
CA ASN A 36 2.19 14.35 -13.66
C ASN A 36 2.05 14.78 -12.20
N TRP A 37 3.01 14.42 -11.35
CA TRP A 37 3.04 14.87 -9.96
C TRP A 37 3.12 16.40 -9.83
N LYS A 38 3.89 17.07 -10.71
CA LYS A 38 3.98 18.53 -10.76
C LYS A 38 2.66 19.17 -11.23
N ASN A 39 2.02 18.61 -12.25
CA ASN A 39 0.73 19.11 -12.76
C ASN A 39 -0.37 18.98 -11.71
N PHE A 40 -0.43 17.85 -11.00
CA PHE A 40 -1.32 17.67 -9.87
C PHE A 40 -1.02 18.68 -8.74
N TRP A 41 0.25 18.85 -8.38
CA TRP A 41 0.62 19.77 -7.28
C TRP A 41 0.21 21.21 -7.56
N THR A 42 0.47 21.67 -8.79
CA THR A 42 0.11 23.02 -9.27
C THR A 42 -1.39 23.20 -9.52
N GLY A 43 -2.20 22.15 -9.39
CA GLY A 43 -3.65 22.21 -9.59
C GLY A 43 -4.09 22.21 -11.05
N LYS A 44 -3.16 21.97 -11.99
CA LYS A 44 -3.48 21.82 -13.42
C LYS A 44 -4.26 20.53 -13.71
N GLN A 45 -4.12 19.54 -12.85
CA GLN A 45 -4.73 18.23 -12.99
C GLN A 45 -5.32 17.76 -11.66
N LYS A 46 -6.45 17.04 -11.71
CA LYS A 46 -6.95 16.24 -10.59
C LYS A 46 -6.10 14.98 -10.41
N PRO A 47 -6.04 14.39 -9.20
CA PRO A 47 -5.30 13.14 -9.01
C PRO A 47 -5.95 12.04 -9.85
N THR A 48 -5.16 11.29 -10.62
CA THR A 48 -5.67 10.13 -11.37
C THR A 48 -5.90 8.95 -10.44
N ILE A 49 -6.59 7.93 -10.93
CA ILE A 49 -6.80 6.68 -10.21
C ILE A 49 -5.45 6.06 -9.86
N ASP A 50 -4.52 6.00 -10.82
CA ASP A 50 -3.17 5.46 -10.61
C ASP A 50 -2.40 6.22 -9.53
N MET A 51 -2.52 7.56 -9.48
CA MET A 51 -1.90 8.37 -8.43
C MET A 51 -2.51 8.05 -7.06
N ILE A 52 -3.82 7.87 -6.98
CA ILE A 52 -4.50 7.55 -5.72
C ILE A 52 -4.09 6.15 -5.25
N GLU A 53 -4.09 5.17 -6.15
CA GLU A 53 -3.67 3.80 -5.87
C GLU A 53 -2.21 3.76 -5.41
N ALA A 54 -1.30 4.43 -6.12
CA ALA A 54 0.11 4.46 -5.77
C ALA A 54 0.35 5.01 -4.35
N ILE A 55 -0.33 6.11 -4.00
CA ILE A 55 -0.25 6.72 -2.66
C ILE A 55 -0.85 5.78 -1.61
N ALA A 56 -2.00 5.16 -1.89
CA ALA A 56 -2.66 4.22 -0.98
C ALA A 56 -1.83 2.95 -0.74
N ARG A 57 -1.14 2.44 -1.77
CA ARG A 57 -0.24 1.29 -1.64
C ARG A 57 1.06 1.66 -0.93
N ARG A 58 1.57 2.87 -1.12
CA ARG A 58 2.82 3.32 -0.46
C ARG A 58 2.60 3.63 1.03
N TRP A 59 1.49 4.28 1.38
CA TRP A 59 1.13 4.62 2.76
C TRP A 59 -0.26 4.07 3.11
N PRO A 60 -0.36 2.74 3.30
CA PRO A 60 -1.64 2.06 3.53
C PRO A 60 -2.36 2.47 4.81
N GLU A 61 -1.63 2.96 5.81
CA GLU A 61 -2.21 3.52 7.05
C GLU A 61 -3.11 4.73 6.78
N TYR A 62 -2.91 5.45 5.67
CA TYR A 62 -3.74 6.60 5.28
C TYR A 62 -4.81 6.26 4.24
N ALA A 63 -4.84 5.03 3.70
CA ALA A 63 -5.69 4.67 2.56
C ALA A 63 -7.19 4.87 2.83
N PHE A 64 -7.65 4.48 4.02
CA PHE A 64 -9.05 4.67 4.41
C PHE A 64 -9.41 6.17 4.46
N TRP A 65 -8.60 6.97 5.16
CA TRP A 65 -8.82 8.41 5.25
C TRP A 65 -8.73 9.10 3.88
N LEU A 66 -7.80 8.66 3.03
CA LEU A 66 -7.65 9.15 1.66
C LEU A 66 -8.92 8.96 0.82
N ALA A 67 -9.61 7.83 0.97
CA ALA A 67 -10.83 7.53 0.23
C ALA A 67 -12.06 8.20 0.87
N THR A 68 -12.27 7.99 2.17
CA THR A 68 -13.53 8.32 2.87
C THR A 68 -13.53 9.67 3.57
N GLY A 69 -12.37 10.12 4.03
CA GLY A 69 -12.17 11.41 4.71
C GLY A 69 -12.37 11.30 6.22
N ILE A 70 -12.57 10.07 6.69
CA ILE A 70 -12.70 9.69 8.10
C ILE A 70 -11.50 8.82 8.51
N THR A 71 -11.07 8.91 9.77
CA THR A 71 -10.07 8.01 10.35
C THR A 71 -10.72 6.82 11.06
N ASP A 72 -9.98 5.72 11.19
CA ASP A 72 -10.36 4.52 11.92
C ASP A 72 -9.13 3.98 12.68
N GLN A 73 -8.89 4.58 13.85
CA GLN A 73 -7.70 4.31 14.64
C GLN A 73 -7.64 2.87 15.16
N GLU A 74 -8.79 2.23 15.41
CA GLU A 74 -8.86 0.87 15.94
C GLU A 74 -8.27 -0.16 14.97
N ASN A 75 -8.48 0.08 13.67
CA ASN A 75 -7.90 -0.75 12.62
C ASN A 75 -6.54 -0.25 12.12
N GLY A 76 -5.97 0.78 12.74
CA GLY A 76 -4.68 1.37 12.36
C GLY A 76 -4.77 2.30 11.16
N HIS A 77 -5.98 2.70 10.75
CA HIS A 77 -6.17 3.69 9.71
C HIS A 77 -6.24 5.11 10.30
N THR A 78 -5.37 5.98 9.87
CA THR A 78 -5.22 7.30 10.45
C THR A 78 -5.11 8.38 9.37
N ALA A 79 -4.95 9.62 9.78
CA ALA A 79 -4.67 10.74 8.90
C ALA A 79 -3.28 11.32 9.25
N PRO A 80 -2.60 11.96 8.30
CA PRO A 80 -1.36 12.66 8.61
C PRO A 80 -1.51 13.68 9.74
N GLN A 81 -0.45 13.86 10.53
CA GLN A 81 -0.50 14.67 11.76
C GLN A 81 -0.96 16.11 11.51
N ARG A 82 -0.59 16.69 10.38
CA ARG A 82 -0.96 18.07 9.98
C ARG A 82 -2.21 18.15 9.09
N ALA A 83 -2.78 17.01 8.70
CA ALA A 83 -3.98 16.99 7.88
C ALA A 83 -5.23 17.38 8.68
N TRP A 84 -6.23 17.96 8.03
CA TRP A 84 -7.50 18.22 8.71
C TRP A 84 -8.33 16.93 8.86
N THR A 85 -8.88 16.72 10.05
CA THR A 85 -9.84 15.66 10.40
C THR A 85 -11.10 16.30 10.98
N CYS A 86 -12.27 15.68 10.83
CA CYS A 86 -13.53 16.20 11.37
C CYS A 86 -13.68 15.95 12.87
N GLY A 87 -12.70 16.38 13.68
CA GLY A 87 -12.70 16.17 15.14
C GLY A 87 -12.35 14.75 15.59
N GLN A 88 -11.98 13.88 14.65
CA GLN A 88 -11.58 12.50 14.93
C GLN A 88 -10.19 12.43 15.52
N LEU A 89 -9.97 11.44 16.38
CA LEU A 89 -8.67 11.14 16.96
C LEU A 89 -7.70 10.67 15.87
N LYS A 90 -6.46 11.12 16.02
CA LYS A 90 -5.33 10.65 15.23
C LYS A 90 -4.52 9.70 16.09
N SER A 91 -4.03 8.64 15.46
CA SER A 91 -3.09 7.73 16.10
C SER A 91 -1.82 8.45 16.53
N THR A 92 -1.19 7.99 17.61
CA THR A 92 0.18 8.42 17.92
C THR A 92 1.13 7.94 16.83
N LYS A 93 2.34 8.51 16.78
CA LYS A 93 3.33 8.14 15.77
C LYS A 93 3.69 6.66 15.83
N GLU A 94 3.85 6.13 17.05
CA GLU A 94 4.21 4.73 17.28
C GLU A 94 3.12 3.76 16.80
N VAL A 95 1.85 4.13 17.00
CA VAL A 95 0.70 3.35 16.52
C VAL A 95 0.61 3.41 15.00
N ALA A 96 0.85 4.58 14.40
CA ALA A 96 0.87 4.73 12.95
C ALA A 96 2.01 3.91 12.32
N ASP A 97 3.20 3.94 12.90
CA ASP A 97 4.37 3.18 12.44
C ASP A 97 4.11 1.66 12.53
N THR A 98 3.53 1.20 13.64
CA THR A 98 3.14 -0.22 13.80
C THR A 98 2.08 -0.64 12.78
N ALA A 99 1.08 0.21 12.53
CA ALA A 99 0.04 -0.05 11.54
C ALA A 99 0.61 -0.08 10.12
N ARG A 100 1.52 0.85 9.79
CA ARG A 100 2.26 0.89 8.52
C ARG A 100 2.99 -0.43 8.28
N ASP A 101 3.73 -0.92 9.27
CA ASP A 101 4.47 -2.18 9.16
C ASP A 101 3.54 -3.38 8.98
N TYR A 102 2.43 -3.41 9.73
CA TYR A 102 1.39 -4.43 9.58
C TYR A 102 0.82 -4.46 8.15
N PHE A 103 0.43 -3.31 7.62
CA PHE A 103 -0.14 -3.24 6.28
C PHE A 103 0.90 -3.53 5.19
N ASN A 104 2.13 -3.06 5.36
CA ASN A 104 3.22 -3.39 4.46
C ASN A 104 3.44 -4.90 4.38
N LEU A 105 3.42 -5.59 5.52
CA LEU A 105 3.51 -7.04 5.54
C LEU A 105 2.34 -7.71 4.82
N ASN A 106 1.12 -7.23 4.99
CA ASN A 106 -0.04 -7.73 4.25
C ASN A 106 0.11 -7.55 2.73
N ILE A 107 0.59 -6.39 2.29
CA ILE A 107 0.83 -6.11 0.87
C ILE A 107 1.91 -7.04 0.31
N LEU A 108 2.98 -7.33 1.07
CA LEU A 108 3.99 -8.29 0.64
C LEU A 108 3.43 -9.71 0.52
N ILE A 109 2.63 -10.16 1.49
CA ILE A 109 1.96 -11.45 1.45
C ILE A 109 1.01 -11.52 0.25
N GLN A 110 0.25 -10.45 -0.02
CA GLN A 110 -0.64 -10.35 -1.16
C GLN A 110 0.13 -10.44 -2.48
N ASN A 111 1.18 -9.63 -2.66
CA ASN A 111 2.00 -9.63 -3.87
C ASN A 111 2.69 -10.98 -4.08
N SER A 112 3.13 -11.64 -3.01
CA SER A 112 3.70 -13.00 -3.09
C SER A 112 2.69 -14.05 -3.54
N LYS A 113 1.40 -13.88 -3.20
CA LYS A 113 0.34 -14.84 -3.53
C LYS A 113 -0.23 -14.63 -4.92
N TYR A 114 -0.45 -13.38 -5.32
CA TYR A 114 -1.16 -13.01 -6.55
C TYR A 114 -0.24 -12.51 -7.67
N GLY A 115 1.06 -12.31 -7.39
CA GLY A 115 2.01 -11.73 -8.33
C GLY A 115 1.93 -10.20 -8.39
N PHE A 116 2.84 -9.60 -9.16
CA PHE A 116 2.92 -8.15 -9.39
C PHE A 116 1.99 -7.65 -10.50
N GLU A 117 1.44 -8.56 -11.30
CA GLU A 117 0.50 -8.18 -12.35
C GLU A 117 -0.83 -7.77 -11.73
N THR A 118 -1.33 -6.60 -12.14
CA THR A 118 -2.72 -6.22 -11.90
C THR A 118 -3.58 -7.34 -12.45
N ALA A 119 -4.32 -8.03 -11.58
CA ALA A 119 -5.27 -9.05 -11.99
C ALA A 119 -6.37 -8.42 -12.87
N SER A 120 -6.07 -8.23 -14.15
CA SER A 120 -7.05 -8.11 -15.23
C SER A 120 -7.60 -9.48 -15.63
N ILE A 121 -7.39 -10.48 -14.77
CA ILE A 121 -7.92 -11.82 -14.94
C ILE A 121 -9.11 -11.92 -13.98
N LEU A 122 -10.26 -11.42 -14.42
CA LEU A 122 -11.48 -12.21 -14.23
C LEU A 122 -11.29 -13.44 -15.12
N GLN A 123 -10.54 -14.43 -14.64
CA GLN A 123 -10.85 -15.80 -14.99
C GLN A 123 -12.10 -16.06 -14.18
N GLU A 124 -13.24 -15.97 -14.86
CA GLU A 124 -14.40 -16.76 -14.49
C GLU A 124 -13.86 -18.17 -14.23
N GLU A 125 -13.68 -18.54 -12.97
CA GLU A 125 -13.61 -19.94 -12.62
C GLU A 125 -15.01 -20.46 -12.93
N ASP A 126 -15.14 -21.04 -14.13
CA ASP A 126 -16.27 -21.81 -14.58
C ASP A 126 -16.63 -22.80 -13.47
N CYS A 127 -17.66 -22.46 -12.70
CA CYS A 127 -18.34 -23.42 -11.86
C CYS A 127 -19.09 -24.34 -12.80
N ASP A 128 -18.56 -25.56 -12.97
CA ASP A 128 -19.16 -26.65 -13.72
C ASP A 128 -20.65 -26.84 -13.35
N ILE A 129 -21.53 -26.28 -14.17
CA ILE A 129 -22.94 -26.67 -14.23
C ILE A 129 -23.23 -26.98 -15.69
N GLU A 130 -23.43 -28.27 -15.96
CA GLU A 130 -23.78 -28.81 -17.26
C GLU A 130 -25.03 -28.12 -17.83
N ASN A 131 -24.84 -27.52 -19.01
CA ASN A 131 -25.75 -27.08 -20.08
C ASN A 131 -27.21 -27.62 -20.08
N PRO A 132 -28.20 -26.87 -20.64
CA PRO A 132 -28.29 -26.76 -22.11
C PRO A 132 -28.85 -25.45 -22.72
N THR A 133 -28.18 -25.05 -23.81
CA THR A 133 -28.70 -24.62 -25.14
C THR A 133 -29.82 -23.54 -25.21
N ILE A 134 -29.55 -22.45 -25.95
CA ILE A 134 -30.33 -21.93 -27.11
C ILE A 134 -29.85 -20.50 -27.50
N GLY A 135 -29.59 -20.29 -28.80
CA GLY A 135 -29.87 -19.01 -29.47
C GLY A 135 -28.68 -18.14 -29.93
N LYS A 136 -28.38 -18.15 -31.23
CA LYS A 136 -27.55 -17.15 -31.94
C LYS A 136 -28.36 -15.86 -32.21
N SER A 137 -27.73 -14.69 -32.09
CA SER A 137 -27.85 -13.54 -33.03
C SER A 137 -26.96 -12.37 -32.53
N THR A 138 -25.84 -12.05 -33.19
CA THR A 138 -25.62 -10.99 -34.22
C THR A 138 -25.31 -9.59 -33.65
N GLU A 139 -24.25 -9.00 -34.22
CA GLU A 139 -23.95 -7.56 -34.41
C GLU A 139 -23.30 -6.69 -33.31
N GLU A 140 -22.11 -6.19 -33.71
CA GLU A 140 -21.53 -4.86 -33.47
C GLU A 140 -21.09 -4.42 -32.07
N GLY A 141 -19.76 -4.45 -31.87
CA GLY A 141 -19.10 -3.77 -30.76
C GLY A 141 -17.58 -3.93 -30.78
N LYS A 142 -16.90 -3.49 -31.85
CA LYS A 142 -15.42 -3.40 -31.85
C LYS A 142 -14.97 -2.30 -30.91
N TYR A 143 -14.79 -2.61 -29.62
CA TYR A 143 -13.94 -1.83 -28.75
C TYR A 143 -12.48 -2.18 -29.07
N PHE A 144 -11.83 -1.33 -29.88
CA PHE A 144 -10.37 -1.35 -29.99
C PHE A 144 -9.79 -0.87 -28.66
N ILE A 145 -9.43 -1.81 -27.78
CA ILE A 145 -8.53 -1.52 -26.67
C ILE A 145 -7.14 -1.35 -27.30
N SER A 146 -6.70 -0.11 -27.40
CA SER A 146 -5.34 0.23 -27.82
C SER A 146 -4.36 -0.40 -26.82
N THR A 147 -3.76 -1.53 -27.20
CA THR A 147 -2.63 -2.13 -26.49
C THR A 147 -1.39 -1.28 -26.74
N LYS A 148 -1.32 -0.09 -26.15
CA LYS A 148 -0.01 0.51 -25.89
C LYS A 148 0.71 -0.40 -24.88
N LYS A 149 2.04 -0.34 -24.85
CA LYS A 149 2.89 -1.10 -23.93
C LYS A 149 3.11 -0.31 -22.61
N PRO A 150 2.25 -0.43 -21.57
CA PRO A 150 2.58 -0.02 -20.21
C PRO A 150 2.83 -1.21 -19.27
N LYS A 151 2.51 -2.46 -19.67
CA LYS A 151 2.59 -3.64 -18.80
C LYS A 151 3.99 -3.92 -18.21
N GLU A 152 5.05 -3.72 -18.98
CA GLU A 152 6.42 -3.94 -18.50
C GLU A 152 6.88 -2.87 -17.50
N LEU A 153 6.50 -1.61 -17.73
CA LEU A 153 6.85 -0.50 -16.82
C LEU A 153 6.07 -0.62 -15.51
N ASP A 154 4.77 -0.87 -15.58
CA ASP A 154 3.90 -1.02 -14.41
C ASP A 154 4.34 -2.22 -13.55
N SER A 155 4.74 -3.33 -14.17
CA SER A 155 5.30 -4.50 -13.48
C SER A 155 6.65 -4.18 -12.82
N ALA A 156 7.56 -3.50 -13.52
CA ALA A 156 8.86 -3.12 -12.96
C ALA A 156 8.73 -2.15 -11.77
N ILE A 157 7.74 -1.25 -11.82
CA ILE A 157 7.41 -0.35 -10.71
C ILE A 157 6.89 -1.14 -9.51
N ALA A 158 5.96 -2.07 -9.74
CA ALA A 158 5.43 -2.92 -8.69
C ALA A 158 6.53 -3.77 -8.02
N GLU A 159 7.50 -4.24 -8.81
CA GLU A 159 8.68 -4.97 -8.34
C GLU A 159 9.64 -4.07 -7.53
N ILE A 160 9.98 -2.87 -8.00
CA ILE A 160 10.83 -1.92 -7.26
C ILE A 160 10.17 -1.56 -5.92
N ALA A 161 8.86 -1.27 -5.93
CA ALA A 161 8.12 -0.94 -4.72
C ALA A 161 8.03 -2.15 -3.75
N PHE A 162 7.99 -3.37 -4.26
CA PHE A 162 8.03 -4.59 -3.46
C PHE A 162 9.39 -4.80 -2.81
N ASN A 163 10.47 -4.75 -3.61
CA ASN A 163 11.83 -4.94 -3.12
C ASN A 163 12.16 -3.90 -2.05
N LYS A 164 11.82 -2.62 -2.28
CA LYS A 164 12.03 -1.57 -1.28
C LYS A 164 11.25 -1.81 0.01
N ARG A 165 9.99 -2.26 -0.08
CA ARG A 165 9.17 -2.59 1.10
C ARG A 165 9.72 -3.80 1.84
N GLN A 166 10.21 -4.80 1.11
CA GLN A 166 10.87 -5.97 1.67
C GLN A 166 12.16 -5.58 2.38
N ASP A 167 12.99 -4.73 1.77
CA ASP A 167 14.23 -4.21 2.36
C ASP A 167 13.96 -3.38 3.62
N GLU A 168 12.93 -2.53 3.61
CA GLU A 168 12.49 -1.78 4.79
C GLU A 168 12.15 -2.76 5.94
N LEU A 169 11.30 -3.77 5.71
CA LEU A 169 10.95 -4.73 6.76
C LEU A 169 12.14 -5.60 7.20
N ILE A 170 12.97 -6.07 6.27
CA ILE A 170 14.18 -6.83 6.57
C ILE A 170 15.08 -6.00 7.47
N LYS A 171 15.36 -4.75 7.11
CA LYS A 171 16.19 -3.85 7.91
C LYS A 171 15.67 -3.64 9.34
N TYR A 172 14.35 -3.55 9.52
CA TYR A 172 13.77 -3.28 10.83
C TYR A 172 13.57 -4.53 11.69
N TYR A 173 13.20 -5.66 11.09
CA TYR A 173 12.71 -6.85 11.82
C TYR A 173 13.63 -8.06 11.72
N PHE A 174 14.55 -8.09 10.75
CA PHE A 174 15.44 -9.21 10.50
C PHE A 174 16.92 -8.76 10.58
N SER A 175 17.83 -9.66 10.97
CA SER A 175 19.27 -9.38 10.87
C SER A 175 19.72 -9.48 9.41
N GLN A 176 20.79 -8.74 9.03
CA GLN A 176 21.27 -8.65 7.64
C GLN A 176 21.62 -10.01 6.98
N ASN A 177 21.68 -11.10 7.75
CA ASN A 177 22.06 -12.44 7.30
C ASN A 177 20.89 -13.46 7.25
N CYS A 178 19.67 -13.06 7.62
CA CYS A 178 18.49 -13.92 7.51
C CYS A 178 17.55 -13.39 6.43
N LEU A 179 17.76 -13.81 5.18
CA LEU A 179 16.69 -13.80 4.19
C LEU A 179 15.61 -14.75 4.71
N PRO A 180 14.39 -14.29 5.03
CA PRO A 180 13.37 -15.17 5.57
C PRO A 180 12.90 -16.10 4.45
N ASP A 181 13.55 -17.27 4.33
CA ASP A 181 13.15 -18.36 3.44
C ASP A 181 11.88 -19.08 3.94
N SER A 182 11.00 -18.40 4.68
CA SER A 182 9.82 -19.04 5.21
C SER A 182 8.64 -18.09 5.32
N SER A 183 7.55 -18.52 4.66
CA SER A 183 6.17 -18.17 5.01
C SER A 183 5.94 -18.11 6.53
N VAL A 184 6.69 -18.89 7.32
CA VAL A 184 6.65 -18.95 8.78
C VAL A 184 7.14 -17.65 9.45
N ALA A 185 8.24 -17.06 8.98
CA ALA A 185 8.79 -15.82 9.54
C ALA A 185 7.81 -14.65 9.36
N TYR A 186 7.26 -14.50 8.16
CA TYR A 186 6.23 -13.48 7.88
C TYR A 186 4.94 -13.73 8.67
N LYS A 187 4.49 -14.98 8.84
CA LYS A 187 3.33 -15.33 9.69
C LYS A 187 3.56 -14.97 11.16
N ARG A 188 4.75 -15.23 11.71
CA ARG A 188 5.09 -14.86 13.09
C ARG A 188 5.09 -13.34 13.26
N LEU A 189 5.74 -12.62 12.35
CA LEU A 189 5.75 -11.16 12.35
C LEU A 189 4.34 -10.58 12.23
N PHE A 190 3.50 -11.16 11.38
CA PHE A 190 2.11 -10.75 11.20
C PHE A 190 1.32 -10.84 12.51
N ASN A 191 1.39 -11.99 13.20
CA ASN A 191 0.70 -12.16 14.47
C ASN A 191 1.19 -11.17 15.53
N LEU A 192 2.50 -10.92 15.60
CA LEU A 192 3.08 -9.95 16.54
C LEU A 192 2.59 -8.52 16.26
N LEU A 193 2.63 -8.09 14.99
CA LEU A 193 2.18 -6.76 14.59
C LEU A 193 0.66 -6.58 14.76
N GLN A 194 -0.13 -7.63 14.50
CA GLN A 194 -1.56 -7.62 14.72
C GLN A 194 -1.90 -7.42 16.20
N LEU A 195 -1.21 -8.13 17.10
CA LEU A 195 -1.39 -7.98 18.54
C LEU A 195 -0.92 -6.61 19.03
N ALA A 196 0.23 -6.15 18.54
CA ALA A 196 0.75 -4.82 18.83
C ALA A 196 -0.19 -3.70 18.35
N ARG A 197 -0.93 -3.88 17.27
CA ARG A 197 -1.89 -2.86 16.84
C ARG A 197 -3.02 -2.65 17.85
N VAL A 198 -3.48 -3.71 18.51
CA VAL A 198 -4.70 -3.72 19.32
C VAL A 198 -4.45 -3.37 20.79
N ASP A 199 -3.34 -3.84 21.38
CA ASP A 199 -3.08 -3.68 22.82
C ASP A 199 -1.75 -2.95 23.09
N GLU A 200 -1.78 -1.94 23.96
CA GLU A 200 -0.60 -1.20 24.41
C GLU A 200 0.41 -2.08 25.16
N LYS A 201 -0.07 -3.02 25.98
CA LYS A 201 0.82 -3.98 26.66
C LYS A 201 1.47 -4.93 25.66
N ALA A 202 0.69 -5.39 24.68
CA ALA A 202 1.19 -6.19 23.57
C ALA A 202 2.21 -5.42 22.70
N ARG A 203 2.07 -4.09 22.52
CA ARG A 203 3.09 -3.26 21.84
C ARG A 203 4.41 -3.28 22.58
N LYS A 204 4.37 -3.08 23.90
CA LYS A 204 5.57 -3.07 24.72
C LYS A 204 6.26 -4.43 24.68
N LEU A 205 5.49 -5.51 24.84
CA LEU A 205 5.99 -6.88 24.73
C LEU A 205 6.53 -7.20 23.32
N ALA A 206 5.82 -6.82 22.27
CA ALA A 206 6.28 -7.01 20.89
C ALA A 206 7.58 -6.23 20.65
N SER A 207 7.68 -4.98 21.12
CA SER A 207 8.92 -4.20 21.04
C SER A 207 10.07 -4.89 21.77
N GLU A 208 9.84 -5.44 22.96
CA GLU A 208 10.82 -6.20 23.73
C GLU A 208 11.24 -7.50 23.01
N MET A 209 10.28 -8.27 22.46
CA MET A 209 10.57 -9.49 21.70
C MET A 209 11.34 -9.22 20.40
N LEU A 210 11.02 -8.12 19.72
CA LEU A 210 11.73 -7.67 18.53
C LEU A 210 13.15 -7.19 18.85
N GLN A 211 13.34 -6.53 20.00
CA GLN A 211 14.67 -6.16 20.49
C GLN A 211 15.49 -7.38 20.95
N ALA A 212 14.85 -8.40 21.52
CA ALA A 212 15.49 -9.66 21.93
C ALA A 212 15.98 -10.45 20.71
N ASN A 213 15.15 -10.58 19.66
CA ASN A 213 15.54 -11.22 18.40
C ASN A 213 16.75 -10.54 17.75
N ARG A 214 16.91 -9.22 17.88
CA ARG A 214 18.11 -8.50 17.40
C ARG A 214 19.38 -8.86 18.18
N LYS A 215 19.27 -9.22 19.46
CA LYS A 215 20.42 -9.55 20.32
C LYS A 215 20.87 -11.00 20.16
N GLU A 216 19.93 -11.92 20.04
CA GLU A 216 20.23 -13.37 19.89
C GLU A 216 20.92 -13.71 18.57
N THR A 217 20.73 -12.92 17.51
CA THR A 217 21.36 -13.16 16.20
C THR A 217 22.67 -12.40 15.95
N ASN A 218 23.18 -11.65 16.93
CA ASN A 218 24.48 -10.94 16.85
C ASN A 218 25.57 -11.60 17.74
N LEU A 219 25.28 -12.78 18.28
CA LEU A 219 26.20 -13.70 18.95
C LEU A 219 26.51 -14.87 18.02
#